data_AF-A0A7S1UNI1-F1
#
_entry.id   AF-A0A7S1UNI1-F1
#
_cell.length_a   1.000
_cell.length_b   1.000
_cell.length_c   1.000
_cell.angle_alpha   90.00
_cell.angle_beta   90.00
_cell.angle_gamma   90.00
#
_symmetry.space_group_name_H-M   'P 1'
#
loop_
_entity.id
_entity.type
_entity.pdbx_description
1 polymer ?
#
loop_
_entity_poly.entity_id
_entity_poly.type
_entity_poly.pdbx_seq_one_letter_code
_entity_poly.pdbx_strand_id
1 'polypeptide(L)'
;TSLAAIIINQSAVVILAGIFSSAMGPYAYYQQTRLTDIKALQDTHEAVQEEVDRLHASNERLGKNVNELTATVDRLEEVEQALDTISKTQGKSVNQFAEQVEKNKSILKTMQANLKGTVLQNLLSIVMSSDADKDNIVDAEEVDTMIRRIEGISGVEVHDDRFRKAFSGNSVGSL
;
A
#
# COMPACT_ATOMS: atom_id res chain seq x y z
N THR A 1 -50.35 10.03 -74.94
CA THR A 1 -50.34 10.63 -76.29
C THR A 1 -50.59 9.58 -77.38
N SER A 2 -49.97 8.40 -77.33
CA SER A 2 -50.14 7.34 -78.35
C SER A 2 -51.57 6.80 -78.51
N LEU A 3 -52.32 6.61 -77.43
CA LEU A 3 -53.72 6.14 -77.50
C LEU A 3 -54.65 7.14 -78.22
N ALA A 4 -54.40 8.45 -78.08
CA ALA A 4 -55.18 9.48 -78.75
C ALA A 4 -54.93 9.53 -80.28
N ALA A 5 -53.71 9.17 -80.72
CA ALA A 5 -53.35 9.15 -82.14
C ALA A 5 -53.98 7.96 -82.91
N ILE A 6 -54.19 6.82 -82.25
CA ILE A 6 -54.82 5.61 -82.83
C ILE A 6 -56.28 5.85 -83.23
N ILE A 7 -56.99 6.69 -82.45
CA ILE A 7 -58.41 6.97 -82.67
C ILE A 7 -58.61 7.98 -83.82
N ILE A 8 -57.64 8.87 -84.04
CA ILE A 8 -57.75 9.97 -85.02
C ILE A 8 -57.18 9.58 -86.40
N ASN A 9 -56.19 8.67 -86.47
CA ASN A 9 -55.59 8.24 -87.73
C ASN A 9 -55.46 6.70 -87.80
N GLN A 10 -56.29 6.07 -88.63
CA GLN A 10 -56.42 4.61 -88.81
C GLN A 10 -55.30 3.99 -89.69
N SER A 11 -54.06 4.46 -89.55
CA SER A 11 -52.91 3.89 -90.26
C SER A 11 -52.38 2.65 -89.51
N ALA A 12 -52.13 1.56 -90.24
CA ALA A 12 -51.65 0.29 -89.68
C ALA A 12 -50.38 0.45 -88.82
N VAL A 13 -49.51 1.40 -89.18
CA VAL A 13 -48.28 1.71 -88.44
C VAL A 13 -48.56 2.28 -87.05
N VAL A 14 -49.59 3.13 -86.93
CA VAL A 14 -49.95 3.79 -85.65
C VAL A 14 -50.61 2.79 -84.70
N ILE A 15 -51.42 1.87 -85.21
CA ILE A 15 -52.05 0.81 -84.41
C ILE A 15 -50.99 -0.14 -83.85
N LEU A 16 -50.04 -0.59 -84.68
CA LEU A 16 -48.94 -1.45 -84.25
C LEU A 16 -48.05 -0.75 -83.21
N ALA A 17 -47.65 0.50 -83.46
CA ALA A 17 -46.88 1.28 -82.50
C ALA A 17 -47.63 1.48 -81.17
N GLY A 18 -48.95 1.65 -81.23
CA GLY A 18 -49.84 1.73 -80.08
C GLY A 18 -49.83 0.49 -79.20
N ILE A 19 -50.04 -0.69 -79.81
CA ILE A 19 -50.05 -1.98 -79.11
C ILE A 19 -48.69 -2.24 -78.46
N PHE A 20 -47.58 -2.03 -79.17
CA PHE A 20 -46.24 -2.19 -78.61
C PHE A 20 -45.98 -1.24 -77.43
N SER A 21 -46.39 0.03 -77.54
CA SER A 21 -46.24 0.98 -76.43
C SER A 21 -47.08 0.61 -75.21
N SER A 22 -48.27 0.05 -75.43
CA SER A 22 -49.17 -0.37 -74.37
C SER A 22 -48.69 -1.64 -73.67
N ALA A 23 -47.95 -2.51 -74.35
CA ALA A 23 -47.34 -3.71 -73.77
C ALA A 23 -46.04 -3.39 -73.00
N MET A 24 -45.28 -2.38 -73.43
CA MET A 24 -44.07 -1.95 -72.73
C MET A 24 -44.34 -1.34 -71.34
N GLY A 25 -45.48 -0.67 -71.13
CA GLY A 25 -45.82 -0.09 -69.84
C GLY A 25 -45.86 -1.11 -68.69
N PRO A 26 -46.67 -2.19 -68.80
CA PRO A 26 -46.70 -3.26 -67.80
C PRO A 26 -45.36 -3.97 -67.61
N TYR A 27 -44.59 -4.18 -68.68
CA TYR A 27 -43.27 -4.82 -68.60
C TYR A 27 -42.26 -3.95 -67.85
N ALA A 28 -42.21 -2.65 -68.17
CA ALA A 28 -41.35 -1.69 -67.48
C ALA A 28 -41.74 -1.54 -66.01
N TYR A 29 -43.04 -1.53 -65.70
CA TYR A 29 -43.54 -1.52 -64.32
C TYR A 29 -43.06 -2.76 -63.54
N TYR A 30 -43.22 -3.96 -64.10
CA TYR A 30 -42.74 -5.19 -63.47
C TYR A 30 -41.22 -5.20 -63.27
N GLN A 31 -40.46 -4.71 -64.25
CA GLN A 31 -39.01 -4.60 -64.15
C GLN A 31 -38.58 -3.59 -63.09
N GLN A 32 -39.28 -2.46 -62.97
CA GLN A 32 -39.04 -1.44 -61.96
C GLN A 32 -39.29 -1.97 -60.55
N THR A 33 -40.34 -2.78 -60.33
CA THR A 33 -40.58 -3.42 -59.02
C THR A 33 -39.41 -4.34 -58.65
N ARG A 34 -38.97 -5.21 -59.57
CA ARG A 34 -37.83 -6.12 -59.30
C ARG A 34 -36.53 -5.37 -59.02
N LEU A 35 -36.26 -4.28 -59.74
CA LEU A 35 -35.09 -3.45 -59.50
C LEU A 35 -35.16 -2.75 -58.13
N THR A 36 -36.36 -2.34 -57.72
CA THR A 36 -36.59 -1.72 -56.40
C THR A 36 -36.36 -2.73 -55.28
N ASP A 37 -36.83 -3.97 -55.44
CA ASP A 37 -36.61 -5.04 -54.46
C ASP A 37 -35.13 -5.41 -54.32
N ILE A 38 -34.41 -5.48 -55.45
CA ILE A 38 -32.95 -5.75 -55.44
C ILE A 38 -32.20 -4.62 -54.74
N LYS A 39 -32.57 -3.37 -55.02
CA LYS A 39 -31.94 -2.21 -54.38
C LYS A 39 -32.23 -2.18 -52.88
N ALA A 40 -33.47 -2.46 -52.48
CA ALA A 40 -33.83 -2.58 -51.07
C ALA A 40 -33.04 -3.69 -50.37
N LEU A 41 -32.85 -4.85 -51.01
CA LEU A 41 -32.02 -5.93 -50.48
C LEU A 41 -30.55 -5.52 -50.34
N GLN A 42 -30.00 -4.81 -51.33
CA GLN A 42 -28.64 -4.30 -51.28
C GLN A 42 -28.46 -3.30 -50.13
N ASP A 43 -29.37 -2.35 -49.99
CA ASP A 43 -29.36 -1.36 -48.91
C ASP A 43 -29.47 -2.06 -47.53
N THR A 44 -30.31 -3.10 -47.41
CA THR A 44 -30.39 -3.89 -46.15
C THR A 44 -29.12 -4.69 -45.87
N HIS A 45 -28.47 -5.22 -46.91
CA HIS A 45 -27.23 -5.97 -46.74
C HIS A 45 -26.08 -5.07 -46.28
N GLU A 46 -25.99 -3.86 -46.83
CA GLU A 46 -25.02 -2.85 -46.40
C GLU A 46 -25.26 -2.42 -44.96
N ALA A 47 -26.52 -2.19 -44.57
CA ALA A 47 -26.88 -1.87 -43.18
C ALA A 47 -26.54 -3.01 -42.19
N VAL A 48 -26.79 -4.27 -42.57
CA VAL A 48 -26.41 -5.43 -41.76
C VAL A 48 -24.89 -5.56 -41.66
N GLN A 49 -24.15 -5.29 -42.75
CA GLN A 49 -22.70 -5.31 -42.73
C GLN A 49 -22.13 -4.25 -41.79
N GLU A 50 -22.69 -3.03 -41.82
CA GLU A 50 -22.32 -1.95 -40.90
C GLU A 50 -22.58 -2.33 -39.43
N GLU A 51 -23.72 -2.98 -39.14
CA GLU A 51 -24.01 -3.48 -37.80
C GLU A 51 -23.03 -4.56 -37.35
N VAL A 52 -22.66 -5.49 -38.23
CA VAL A 52 -21.67 -6.54 -37.94
C VAL A 52 -20.31 -5.92 -37.66
N ASP A 53 -19.87 -4.95 -38.46
CA ASP A 53 -18.59 -4.27 -38.28
C ASP A 53 -18.58 -3.48 -36.95
N ARG A 54 -19.69 -2.83 -36.61
CA ARG A 54 -19.86 -2.16 -35.31
C ARG A 54 -19.83 -3.14 -34.13
N LEU A 55 -20.46 -4.32 -34.27
CA LEU A 55 -20.43 -5.37 -33.26
C LEU A 55 -19.01 -5.93 -33.10
N HIS A 56 -18.30 -6.14 -34.20
CA HIS A 56 -16.93 -6.62 -34.20
C HIS A 56 -16.00 -5.62 -33.49
N ALA A 57 -16.10 -4.34 -33.81
CA ALA A 57 -15.35 -3.28 -33.13
C ALA A 57 -15.67 -3.18 -31.63
N SER A 58 -16.93 -3.43 -31.27
CA SER A 58 -17.37 -3.46 -29.87
C SER A 58 -16.81 -4.67 -29.11
N ASN A 59 -16.80 -5.85 -29.74
CA ASN A 59 -16.18 -7.06 -29.19
C ASN A 59 -14.67 -6.89 -29.02
N GLU A 60 -13.97 -6.29 -29.98
CA GLU A 60 -12.53 -6.03 -29.87
C GLU A 60 -12.21 -5.08 -28.70
N ARG A 61 -13.01 -4.02 -28.54
CA ARG A 61 -12.89 -3.10 -27.39
C ARG A 61 -13.14 -3.80 -26.07
N LEU A 62 -14.18 -4.63 -26.00
CA LEU A 62 -14.49 -5.39 -24.79
C LEU A 62 -13.36 -6.37 -24.44
N GLY A 63 -12.79 -7.05 -25.44
CA GLY A 63 -11.62 -7.92 -25.26
C GLY A 63 -10.40 -7.17 -24.72
N LYS A 64 -10.13 -5.95 -25.20
CA LYS A 64 -9.07 -5.08 -24.66
C LYS A 64 -9.33 -4.72 -23.20
N ASN A 65 -10.55 -4.32 -22.85
CA ASN A 65 -10.92 -4.01 -21.47
C ASN A 65 -10.76 -5.23 -20.54
N VAL A 66 -11.15 -6.43 -21.00
CA VAL A 66 -10.94 -7.66 -20.24
C VAL A 66 -9.46 -7.91 -19.97
N ASN A 67 -8.60 -7.74 -20.98
CA ASN A 67 -7.15 -7.90 -20.80
C ASN A 67 -6.56 -6.87 -19.82
N GLU A 68 -7.01 -5.62 -19.87
CA GLU A 68 -6.60 -4.57 -18.91
C GLU A 68 -7.07 -4.89 -17.48
N LEU A 69 -8.29 -5.41 -17.34
CA LEU A 69 -8.81 -5.88 -16.05
C LEU A 69 -8.00 -7.06 -15.52
N THR A 70 -7.67 -8.04 -16.36
CA THR A 70 -6.82 -9.17 -15.97
C THR A 70 -5.45 -8.69 -15.49
N ALA A 71 -4.79 -7.79 -16.23
CA ALA A 71 -3.52 -7.22 -15.80
C ALA A 71 -3.63 -6.42 -14.49
N THR A 72 -4.79 -5.82 -14.22
CA THR A 72 -5.05 -5.13 -12.95
C THR A 72 -5.23 -6.12 -11.80
N VAL A 73 -5.91 -7.25 -12.03
CA VAL A 73 -6.07 -8.33 -11.06
C VAL A 73 -4.72 -8.95 -10.71
N ASP A 74 -3.88 -9.23 -11.70
CA ASP A 74 -2.53 -9.78 -11.48
C ASP A 74 -1.68 -8.85 -10.59
N ARG A 75 -1.76 -7.53 -10.82
CA ARG A 75 -1.07 -6.54 -9.96
C ARG A 75 -1.63 -6.49 -8.54
N LEU A 76 -2.94 -6.68 -8.37
CA LEU A 76 -3.54 -6.73 -7.04
C LEU A 76 -3.09 -7.97 -6.27
N GLU A 77 -2.94 -9.12 -6.95
CA GLU A 77 -2.39 -10.35 -6.37
C GLU A 77 -0.93 -10.14 -5.92
N GLU A 78 -0.10 -9.49 -6.74
CA GLU A 78 1.28 -9.12 -6.35
C GLU A 78 1.32 -8.20 -5.12
N VAL A 79 0.41 -7.21 -5.05
CA VAL A 79 0.31 -6.30 -3.90
C VAL A 79 -0.19 -7.03 -2.65
N GLU A 80 -1.14 -7.96 -2.77
CA GLU A 80 -1.59 -8.81 -1.67
C GLU A 80 -0.46 -9.68 -1.13
N GLN A 81 0.34 -10.29 -2.01
CA GLN A 81 1.49 -11.11 -1.63
C GLN A 81 2.59 -10.27 -0.95
N ALA A 82 2.82 -9.04 -1.42
CA ALA A 82 3.72 -8.09 -0.77
C ALA A 82 3.20 -7.69 0.61
N LEU A 83 1.90 -7.43 0.76
CA LEU A 83 1.26 -7.13 2.04
C LEU A 83 1.32 -8.30 3.03
N ASP A 84 1.10 -9.53 2.57
CA ASP A 84 1.26 -10.75 3.39
C ASP A 84 2.72 -10.91 3.86
N THR A 85 3.68 -10.66 2.99
CA THR A 85 5.12 -10.68 3.34
C THR A 85 5.47 -9.59 4.36
N ILE A 86 4.94 -8.38 4.19
CA ILE A 86 5.13 -7.28 5.14
C ILE A 86 4.46 -7.60 6.47
N SER A 87 3.24 -8.14 6.47
CA SER A 87 2.51 -8.53 7.67
C SER A 87 3.24 -9.64 8.45
N LYS A 88 3.76 -10.65 7.75
CA LYS A 88 4.61 -11.71 8.32
C LYS A 88 5.91 -11.15 8.91
N THR A 89 6.51 -10.16 8.26
CA THR A 89 7.74 -9.51 8.73
C THR A 89 7.47 -8.62 9.95
N GLN A 90 6.46 -7.75 9.90
CA GLN A 90 6.10 -6.84 10.99
C GLN A 90 5.53 -7.58 12.20
N GLY A 91 4.73 -8.63 12.01
CA GLY A 91 4.24 -9.48 13.10
C GLY A 91 5.36 -10.23 13.83
N LYS A 92 6.45 -10.60 13.14
CA LYS A 92 7.67 -11.12 13.76
C LYS A 92 8.48 -10.01 14.44
N SER A 93 8.53 -8.80 13.87
CA SER A 93 9.27 -7.66 14.43
C SER A 93 8.69 -7.18 15.76
N VAL A 94 7.36 -7.22 15.98
CA VAL A 94 6.77 -6.80 17.26
C VAL A 94 7.14 -7.76 18.40
N ASN A 95 7.10 -9.07 18.17
CA ASN A 95 7.52 -10.05 19.17
C ASN A 95 9.02 -9.98 19.44
N GLN A 96 9.86 -9.82 18.40
CA GLN A 96 11.29 -9.62 18.55
C GLN A 96 11.63 -8.31 19.27
N PHE A 97 10.89 -7.24 19.00
CA PHE A 97 11.04 -5.95 19.67
C PHE A 97 10.65 -6.05 21.15
N ALA A 98 9.53 -6.71 21.46
CA ALA A 98 9.13 -6.96 22.85
C ALA A 98 10.19 -7.79 23.61
N GLU A 99 10.74 -8.83 22.97
CA GLU A 99 11.82 -9.63 23.53
C GLU A 99 13.11 -8.81 23.75
N GLN A 100 13.46 -7.94 22.81
CA GLN A 100 14.62 -7.03 22.94
C GLN A 100 14.42 -5.99 24.05
N VAL A 101 13.23 -5.45 24.23
CA VAL A 101 12.92 -4.53 25.34
C VAL A 101 13.04 -5.25 26.68
N GLU A 102 12.55 -6.48 26.79
CA GLU A 102 12.65 -7.25 28.03
C GLU A 102 14.10 -7.66 28.35
N LYS A 103 14.88 -8.05 27.33
CA LYS A 103 16.33 -8.27 27.48
C LYS A 103 17.07 -7.00 27.89
N ASN A 104 16.74 -5.84 27.32
CA ASN A 104 17.37 -4.58 27.73
C ASN A 104 17.03 -4.22 29.18
N LYS A 105 15.78 -4.42 29.62
CA LYS A 105 15.40 -4.21 31.03
C LYS A 105 16.20 -5.11 31.98
N SER A 106 16.41 -6.38 31.63
CA SER A 106 17.18 -7.29 32.48
C SER A 106 18.66 -6.92 32.50
N ILE A 107 19.26 -6.53 31.36
CA ILE A 107 20.63 -6.02 31.29
C ILE A 107 20.79 -4.76 32.16
N LEU A 108 19.87 -3.80 32.07
CA LEU A 108 19.90 -2.59 32.88
C LEU A 108 19.83 -2.89 34.38
N LYS A 109 18.99 -3.84 34.81
CA LYS A 109 18.95 -4.30 36.21
C LYS A 109 20.29 -4.88 36.66
N THR A 110 20.90 -5.73 35.83
CA THR A 110 22.21 -6.33 36.12
C THR A 110 23.31 -5.27 36.16
N MET A 111 23.31 -4.31 35.23
CA MET A 111 24.24 -3.18 35.24
C MET A 111 24.05 -2.31 36.48
N GLN A 112 22.81 -2.03 36.89
CA GLN A 112 22.54 -1.29 38.11
C GLN A 112 23.02 -2.04 39.36
N ALA A 113 22.84 -3.36 39.42
CA ALA A 113 23.36 -4.18 40.51
C ALA A 113 24.91 -4.18 40.53
N ASN A 114 25.55 -4.31 39.37
CA ASN A 114 27.00 -4.24 39.24
C ASN A 114 27.53 -2.86 39.63
N LEU A 115 26.90 -1.77 39.17
CA LEU A 115 27.26 -0.40 39.56
C LEU A 115 27.11 -0.19 41.07
N LYS A 116 26.02 -0.66 41.67
CA LYS A 116 25.85 -0.61 43.14
C LYS A 116 26.95 -1.39 43.85
N GLY A 117 27.31 -2.57 43.36
CA GLY A 117 28.41 -3.37 43.91
C GLY A 117 29.76 -2.67 43.79
N THR A 118 30.08 -2.11 42.62
CA THR A 118 31.31 -1.36 42.37
C THR A 118 31.39 -0.09 43.24
N VAL A 119 30.30 0.67 43.33
CA VAL A 119 30.24 1.85 44.21
C VAL A 119 30.41 1.43 45.66
N LEU A 120 29.69 0.41 46.13
CA LEU A 120 29.81 -0.08 47.50
C LEU A 120 31.23 -0.57 47.82
N GLN A 121 31.87 -1.29 46.90
CA GLN A 121 33.25 -1.75 47.05
C GLN A 121 34.23 -0.58 47.09
N ASN A 122 34.04 0.44 46.24
CA ASN A 122 34.86 1.65 46.26
C ASN A 122 34.67 2.43 47.57
N LEU A 123 33.43 2.57 48.05
CA LEU A 123 33.13 3.19 49.34
C LEU A 123 33.77 2.43 50.50
N LEU A 124 33.65 1.10 50.51
CA LEU A 124 34.27 0.24 51.52
C LEU A 124 35.80 0.40 51.52
N SER A 125 36.42 0.43 50.33
CA SER A 125 37.84 0.67 50.20
C SER A 125 38.25 2.04 50.71
N ILE A 126 37.44 3.09 50.49
CA ILE A 126 37.72 4.44 50.99
C ILE A 126 37.66 4.46 52.51
N VAL A 127 36.62 3.88 53.11
CA VAL A 127 36.46 3.80 54.57
C VAL A 127 37.64 3.03 55.19
N MET A 128 37.96 1.84 54.65
CA MET A 128 39.10 1.04 55.12
C MET A 128 40.46 1.71 54.91
N SER A 129 40.60 2.59 53.91
CA SER A 129 41.84 3.34 53.65
C SER A 129 41.96 4.64 54.43
N SER A 130 40.89 5.06 55.09
CA SER A 130 40.86 6.30 55.86
C SER A 130 41.20 6.07 57.33
N ASP A 131 40.94 4.87 57.86
CA ASP A 131 41.45 4.38 59.15
C ASP A 131 42.97 4.15 59.05
N ALA A 132 43.74 5.20 59.34
CA ALA A 132 45.20 5.20 59.19
C ALA A 132 45.93 4.70 60.44
N ASP A 133 45.28 4.74 61.61
CA ASP A 133 45.85 4.41 62.92
C ASP A 133 45.29 3.10 63.52
N LYS A 134 44.34 2.45 62.84
CA LYS A 134 43.70 1.17 63.21
C LYS A 134 42.99 1.22 64.56
N ASP A 135 42.61 2.39 65.01
CA ASP A 135 41.94 2.54 66.30
C ASP A 135 40.42 2.26 66.21
N ASN A 136 39.90 2.05 64.99
CA ASN A 136 38.49 1.83 64.65
C ASN A 136 37.56 2.99 65.11
N ILE A 137 38.11 4.17 65.36
CA ILE A 137 37.39 5.38 65.76
C ILE A 137 37.56 6.41 64.66
N VAL A 138 36.46 6.74 63.99
CA VAL A 138 36.51 7.70 62.88
C VAL A 138 36.52 9.12 63.43
N ASP A 139 37.63 9.83 63.24
CA ASP A 139 37.80 11.21 63.67
C ASP A 139 37.18 12.22 62.68
N ALA A 140 36.90 13.43 63.17
CA ALA A 140 36.27 14.48 62.36
C ALA A 140 37.09 14.87 61.11
N GLU A 141 38.42 14.76 61.17
CA GLU A 141 39.33 15.02 60.05
C GLU A 141 39.35 13.87 59.02
N GLU A 142 39.14 12.64 59.49
CA GLU A 142 39.00 11.45 58.62
C GLU A 142 37.66 11.43 57.90
N VAL A 143 36.57 11.86 58.57
CA VAL A 143 35.26 12.07 57.94
C VAL A 143 35.38 13.06 56.78
N ASP A 144 36.12 14.16 56.96
CA ASP A 144 36.31 15.16 55.92
C ASP A 144 37.13 14.64 54.74
N THR A 145 38.15 13.82 55.03
CA THR A 145 38.97 13.15 54.01
C THR A 145 38.18 12.09 53.23
N MET A 146 37.29 11.35 53.91
CA MET A 146 36.38 10.40 53.27
C MET A 146 35.40 11.09 52.34
N ILE A 147 34.76 12.18 52.79
CA ILE A 147 33.82 12.97 51.96
C ILE A 147 34.51 13.41 50.67
N ARG A 148 35.69 14.04 50.77
CA ARG A 148 36.46 14.50 49.59
C ARG A 148 36.84 13.35 48.63
N ARG A 149 37.13 12.16 49.16
CA ARG A 149 37.44 10.97 48.35
C ARG A 149 36.20 10.37 47.68
N ILE A 150 35.05 10.38 48.35
CA ILE A 150 33.79 9.84 47.83
C ILE A 150 33.22 10.76 46.75
N GLU A 151 33.28 12.08 46.93
CA GLU A 151 32.88 13.08 45.93
C GLU A 151 33.74 13.00 44.65
N GLY A 152 34.95 12.46 44.75
CA GLY A 152 35.81 12.16 43.60
C GLY A 152 35.33 10.98 42.74
N ILE A 153 34.35 10.19 43.21
CA ILE A 153 33.77 9.09 42.42
C ILE A 153 32.70 9.66 41.48
N SER A 154 32.93 9.54 40.17
CA SER A 154 31.97 9.97 39.15
C SER A 154 30.58 9.34 39.34
N GLY A 155 29.58 10.17 39.64
CA GLY A 155 28.18 9.75 39.78
C GLY A 155 27.71 9.48 41.21
N VAL A 156 28.48 9.86 42.22
CA VAL A 156 28.08 9.78 43.64
C VAL A 156 27.94 11.20 44.20
N GLU A 157 26.77 11.53 44.75
CA GLU A 157 26.53 12.78 45.47
C GLU A 157 26.43 12.46 46.96
N VAL A 158 27.28 13.11 47.76
CA VAL A 158 27.30 12.93 49.22
C VAL A 158 26.57 14.09 49.87
N HIS A 159 25.72 13.78 50.85
CA HIS A 159 25.13 14.79 51.71
C HIS A 159 25.99 14.95 52.97
N ASP A 160 26.95 15.85 52.92
CA ASP A 160 27.93 16.13 53.99
C ASP A 160 27.30 16.24 55.37
N ASP A 161 26.23 17.01 55.51
CA ASP A 161 25.55 17.22 56.79
C ASP A 161 25.01 15.92 57.40
N ARG A 162 24.47 15.04 56.56
CA ARG A 162 23.93 13.74 56.98
C ARG A 162 25.04 12.74 57.24
N PHE A 163 26.10 12.79 56.45
CA PHE A 163 27.26 11.92 56.58
C PHE A 163 28.00 12.23 57.90
N ARG A 164 28.31 13.51 58.16
CA ARG A 164 28.93 13.95 59.42
C ARG A 164 28.09 13.60 60.65
N LYS A 165 26.77 13.77 60.55
CA LYS A 165 25.84 13.44 61.65
C LYS A 165 25.77 11.94 61.96
N ALA A 166 25.97 11.08 60.96
CA ALA A 166 25.99 9.62 61.15
C ALA A 166 27.23 9.16 61.92
N PHE A 167 28.38 9.83 61.73
CA PHE A 167 29.63 9.54 62.43
C PHE A 167 29.78 10.28 63.76
N SER A 168 29.19 11.47 63.93
CA SER A 168 29.26 12.25 65.17
C SER A 168 28.39 11.71 66.33
N GLY A 169 27.71 10.58 66.14
CA GLY A 169 26.69 10.07 67.05
C GLY A 169 26.84 8.61 67.50
N ASN A 170 27.72 7.80 66.90
CA ASN A 170 27.90 6.40 67.26
C ASN A 170 29.35 5.97 67.01
N SER A 171 30.00 5.35 68.00
CA SER A 171 31.20 4.56 67.75
C SER A 171 30.85 3.38 66.85
N VAL A 172 31.76 3.01 65.95
CA VAL A 172 31.57 1.98 64.90
C VAL A 172 31.35 0.56 65.48
N GLY A 173 31.30 0.40 66.81
CA GLY A 173 31.24 -0.88 67.51
C GLY A 173 29.86 -1.54 67.66
N SER A 174 28.81 -1.15 66.93
CA SER A 174 27.50 -1.83 67.04
C SER A 174 26.76 -2.10 65.71
N LEU A 175 27.48 -2.32 64.61
CA LEU A 175 26.93 -2.93 63.40
C LEU A 175 27.52 -4.32 63.18
#